data_AF-A0A938R029-F1
#
_entry.id   AF-A0A938R029-F1
#
_cell.length_a   1.000
_cell.length_b   1.000
_cell.length_c   1.000
_cell.angle_alpha   90.00
_cell.angle_beta   90.00
_cell.angle_gamma   90.00
#
_symmetry.space_group_name_H-M   'P 1'
#
loop_
_entity.id
_entity.type
_entity.pdbx_description
1 polymer ?
#
loop_
_entity_poly.entity_id
_entity_poly.type
_entity_poly.pdbx_seq_one_letter_code
_entity_poly.pdbx_strand_id
1 'polypeptide(L)'
;MKPPPPLVAYLLAAIFLGLGLVMLAWRKGPNWWIGVRLPWTFADRQLWDRSWNFAALFLVGMGVGALLSWTIFVISLIHLLILGILYPIYLYRRKYGTLKYWKGVARLDYRPVARCSRCGHHQRLPGAEGLVGARCQVCGMPLAPAR
;
A
#
# COMPACT_ATOMS: atom_id res chain seq x y z
N MET A 1 -26.90 3.11 12.84
CA MET A 1 -26.35 1.89 13.46
C MET A 1 -26.30 2.11 14.96
N LYS A 2 -26.75 1.15 15.78
CA LYS A 2 -26.75 1.29 17.24
C LYS A 2 -25.29 1.27 17.75
N PRO A 3 -24.86 2.24 18.60
CA PRO A 3 -23.51 2.24 19.13
C PRO A 3 -23.30 1.03 20.06
N PRO A 4 -22.07 0.49 20.12
CA PRO A 4 -21.74 -0.60 21.03
C PRO A 4 -21.70 -0.11 22.49
N PRO A 5 -21.65 -1.02 23.47
CA PRO A 5 -21.45 -0.66 24.86
C PRO A 5 -20.16 0.16 25.06
N PRO A 6 -20.10 1.10 26.03
CA PRO A 6 -18.94 1.98 26.22
C PRO A 6 -17.62 1.22 26.41
N LEU A 7 -17.64 0.12 27.15
CA LEU A 7 -16.46 -0.73 27.33
C LEU A 7 -15.91 -1.24 26.00
N VAL A 8 -16.79 -1.67 25.09
CA VAL A 8 -16.39 -2.14 23.75
C VAL A 8 -15.81 -0.99 22.94
N ALA A 9 -16.41 0.20 23.00
CA ALA A 9 -15.90 1.38 22.32
C ALA A 9 -14.48 1.76 22.80
N TYR A 10 -14.24 1.75 24.13
CA TYR A 10 -12.91 2.02 24.70
C TYR A 10 -11.88 0.97 24.32
N LEU A 11 -12.25 -0.32 24.32
CA LEU A 11 -11.35 -1.39 23.90
C LEU A 11 -10.97 -1.26 22.42
N LEU A 12 -11.95 -1.01 21.55
CA LEU A 12 -11.69 -0.77 20.13
C LEU A 12 -10.80 0.47 19.95
N ALA A 13 -11.10 1.57 20.64
CA ALA A 13 -10.29 2.77 20.60
C ALA A 13 -8.83 2.48 20.99
N ALA A 14 -8.60 1.80 22.11
CA ALA A 14 -7.26 1.45 22.58
C ALA A 14 -6.50 0.58 21.56
N ILE A 15 -7.16 -0.43 20.98
CA ILE A 15 -6.56 -1.33 19.99
C ILE A 15 -6.19 -0.56 18.72
N PHE A 16 -7.14 0.16 18.12
CA PHE A 16 -6.94 0.82 16.83
C PHE A 16 -6.01 2.03 16.93
N LEU A 17 -6.19 2.85 17.96
CA LEU A 17 -5.32 4.00 18.21
C LEU A 17 -3.90 3.54 18.57
N GLY A 18 -3.78 2.59 19.50
CA GLY A 18 -2.49 2.04 19.92
C GLY A 18 -1.73 1.41 18.76
N LEU A 19 -2.39 0.54 17.98
CA LEU A 19 -1.78 -0.09 16.80
C LEU A 19 -1.38 0.95 15.75
N GLY A 20 -2.24 1.93 15.46
CA GLY A 20 -1.94 3.00 14.52
C GLY A 20 -0.71 3.82 14.92
N LEU A 21 -0.61 4.20 16.20
CA LEU A 21 0.54 4.93 16.73
C LEU A 21 1.83 4.09 16.70
N VAL A 22 1.75 2.81 17.08
CA VAL A 22 2.89 1.88 16.99
C VAL A 22 3.35 1.74 15.54
N MET A 23 2.43 1.63 14.58
CA MET A 23 2.78 1.55 13.16
C MET A 23 3.42 2.86 12.66
N LEU A 24 2.97 4.03 13.11
CA LEU A 24 3.60 5.30 12.75
C LEU A 24 5.01 5.42 13.33
N ALA A 25 5.21 5.01 14.58
CA ALA A 25 6.50 5.02 15.25
C ALA A 25 7.47 3.97 14.68
N TRP A 26 6.96 2.80 14.26
CA TRP A 26 7.77 1.69 13.78
C TRP A 26 7.54 1.39 12.29
N ARG A 27 8.42 1.93 11.44
CA ARG A 27 8.42 1.66 10.00
C ARG A 27 9.12 0.35 9.65
N LYS A 28 8.43 -0.76 9.86
CA LYS A 28 8.92 -2.08 9.45
C LYS A 28 8.83 -2.26 7.94
N GLY A 29 9.79 -3.00 7.39
CA GLY A 29 9.74 -3.41 5.99
C GLY A 29 8.60 -4.37 5.67
N PRO A 30 8.44 -4.70 4.37
CA PRO A 30 7.41 -5.63 3.91
C PRO A 30 7.43 -6.92 4.72
N ASN A 31 6.29 -7.26 5.31
CA ASN A 31 6.16 -8.40 6.21
C ASN A 31 4.82 -9.12 6.03
N TRP A 32 4.75 -10.35 6.55
CA TRP A 32 3.56 -11.21 6.44
C TRP A 32 2.55 -11.05 7.56
N TRP A 33 2.70 -10.08 8.46
CA TRP A 33 1.90 -10.03 9.68
C TRP A 33 1.04 -8.77 9.73
N ILE A 34 1.59 -7.61 9.34
CA ILE A 34 0.95 -6.30 9.48
C ILE A 34 0.96 -5.57 8.13
N GLY A 35 -0.16 -4.92 7.80
CA GLY A 35 -0.30 -4.07 6.61
C GLY A 35 -0.95 -4.77 5.40
N VAL A 36 -1.03 -4.03 4.28
CA VAL A 36 -1.68 -4.50 3.05
C VAL A 36 -0.73 -5.40 2.24
N ARG A 37 -1.07 -6.68 2.17
CA ARG A 37 -0.24 -7.75 1.59
C ARG A 37 -0.55 -7.99 0.12
N LEU A 38 -0.40 -6.95 -0.70
CA LEU A 38 -0.57 -7.10 -2.13
C LEU A 38 0.80 -7.33 -2.79
N PRO A 39 0.88 -8.14 -3.87
CA PRO A 39 2.14 -8.32 -4.60
C PRO A 39 2.81 -6.99 -5.01
N TRP A 40 2.00 -5.96 -5.31
CA TRP A 40 2.44 -4.60 -5.65
C TRP A 40 3.17 -3.89 -4.50
N THR A 41 2.76 -4.10 -3.25
CA THR A 41 3.40 -3.48 -2.09
C THR A 41 4.69 -4.20 -1.73
N PHE A 42 4.82 -5.49 -2.04
CA PHE A 42 6.09 -6.21 -1.93
C PHE A 42 7.08 -5.85 -3.05
N ALA A 43 6.58 -5.54 -4.25
CA ALA A 43 7.43 -5.22 -5.40
C ALA A 43 8.17 -3.88 -5.29
N ASP A 44 7.74 -2.98 -4.41
CA ASP A 44 8.31 -1.64 -4.32
C ASP A 44 8.22 -1.09 -2.88
N ARG A 45 9.39 -0.84 -2.28
CA ARG A 45 9.50 -0.36 -0.91
C ARG A 45 8.82 0.99 -0.69
N GLN A 46 8.86 1.88 -1.69
CA GLN A 46 8.23 3.19 -1.57
C GLN A 46 6.70 3.06 -1.54
N LEU A 47 6.14 2.12 -2.29
CA LEU A 47 4.71 1.82 -2.25
C LEU A 47 4.32 1.21 -0.90
N TRP A 48 5.12 0.27 -0.40
CA TRP A 48 4.94 -0.28 0.94
C TRP A 48 4.87 0.83 2.00
N ASP A 49 5.87 1.72 2.04
CA ASP A 49 5.93 2.77 3.05
C ASP A 49 4.75 3.73 2.95
N ARG A 50 4.31 4.08 1.73
CA ARG A 50 3.09 4.91 1.54
C ARG A 50 1.84 4.21 2.03
N SER A 51 1.64 2.94 1.66
CA SER A 51 0.49 2.15 2.11
C SER A 51 0.52 1.90 3.63
N TRP A 52 1.70 1.72 4.22
CA TRP A 52 1.88 1.57 5.65
C TRP A 52 1.46 2.81 6.43
N ASN A 53 1.97 3.98 6.04
CA ASN A 53 1.58 5.24 6.68
C ASN A 53 0.09 5.52 6.50
N PHE A 54 -0.45 5.27 5.31
CA PHE A 54 -1.87 5.43 5.04
C PHE A 54 -2.72 4.55 5.95
N ALA A 55 -2.44 3.25 6.04
CA ALA A 55 -3.13 2.33 6.93
C ALA A 55 -3.03 2.76 8.39
N ALA A 56 -1.84 3.17 8.84
CA ALA A 56 -1.62 3.61 10.22
C ALA A 56 -2.47 4.84 10.58
N LEU A 57 -2.58 5.83 9.67
CA LEU A 57 -3.44 7.00 9.87
C LEU A 57 -4.93 6.63 9.95
N PHE A 58 -5.39 5.69 9.12
CA PHE A 58 -6.76 5.18 9.19
C PHE A 58 -7.04 4.46 10.51
N LEU A 59 -6.09 3.66 11.02
CA LEU A 59 -6.24 3.00 12.33
C LEU A 59 -6.32 4.03 13.47
N VAL A 60 -5.49 5.09 13.43
CA VAL A 60 -5.60 6.21 14.38
C VAL A 60 -6.98 6.88 14.27
N GLY A 61 -7.42 7.20 13.05
CA GLY A 61 -8.73 7.80 12.79
C GLY A 61 -9.90 6.92 13.25
N MET A 62 -9.81 5.60 13.07
CA MET A 62 -10.77 4.64 13.60
C MET A 62 -10.77 4.64 15.13
N GLY A 63 -9.59 4.63 15.77
CA GLY A 63 -9.48 4.68 17.22
C GLY A 63 -10.15 5.92 17.82
N VAL A 64 -9.91 7.09 17.22
CA VAL A 64 -10.59 8.34 17.60
C VAL A 64 -12.09 8.27 17.27
N GLY A 65 -12.45 7.75 16.11
CA GLY A 65 -13.84 7.55 15.69
C GLY A 65 -14.63 6.68 16.66
N ALA A 66 -14.03 5.62 17.20
CA ALA A 66 -14.66 4.75 18.19
C ALA A 66 -15.05 5.51 19.48
N LEU A 67 -14.31 6.56 19.86
CA LEU A 67 -14.61 7.39 21.03
C LEU A 67 -15.68 8.46 20.74
N LEU A 68 -15.70 9.00 19.53
CA LEU A 68 -16.54 10.14 19.17
C LEU A 68 -17.88 9.72 18.56
N SER A 69 -17.87 8.79 17.60
CA SER A 69 -19.07 8.41 16.85
C SER A 69 -18.87 7.06 16.15
N TRP A 70 -19.76 6.12 16.46
CA TRP A 70 -19.78 4.81 15.81
C TRP A 70 -19.91 4.91 14.29
N THR A 71 -20.62 5.92 13.78
CA THR A 71 -20.74 6.16 12.34
C THR A 71 -19.38 6.51 11.72
N ILE A 72 -18.58 7.36 12.38
CA ILE A 72 -17.24 7.72 11.91
C ILE A 72 -16.34 6.47 11.90
N PHE A 73 -16.38 5.66 12.97
CA PHE A 73 -15.64 4.41 13.02
C PHE A 73 -15.94 3.50 11.82
N VAL A 74 -17.23 3.28 11.53
CA VAL A 74 -17.64 2.40 10.42
C VAL A 74 -17.26 2.99 9.06
N ILE A 75 -17.43 4.30 8.85
CA ILE A 75 -17.00 4.97 7.63
C ILE A 75 -15.48 4.81 7.44
N SER A 76 -14.68 5.05 8.47
CA SER A 76 -13.22 4.88 8.43
C SER A 76 -12.81 3.43 8.15
N LEU A 77 -13.49 2.44 8.73
CA LEU A 77 -13.26 1.03 8.45
C LEU A 77 -13.52 0.71 6.97
N ILE A 78 -14.66 1.13 6.43
CA ILE A 78 -15.00 0.90 5.02
C ILE A 78 -13.95 1.54 4.11
N HIS A 79 -13.55 2.79 4.39
CA HIS A 79 -12.53 3.48 3.62
C HIS A 79 -11.17 2.78 3.72
N LEU A 80 -10.77 2.30 4.90
CA LEU A 80 -9.53 1.54 5.07
C LEU A 80 -9.53 0.28 4.21
N LEU A 81 -10.65 -0.47 4.18
CA LEU A 81 -10.75 -1.69 3.38
C LEU A 81 -10.70 -1.40 1.87
N ILE A 82 -11.44 -0.38 1.41
CA ILE A 82 -11.51 -0.02 -0.01
C ILE A 82 -10.19 0.62 -0.46
N LEU A 83 -9.78 1.70 0.19
CA LEU A 83 -8.59 2.46 -0.20
C LEU A 83 -7.31 1.70 0.12
N GLY A 84 -7.28 0.87 1.17
CA GLY A 84 -6.16 0.00 1.46
C GLY A 84 -5.79 -0.89 0.27
N ILE A 85 -6.76 -1.32 -0.53
CA ILE A 85 -6.53 -2.11 -1.75
C ILE A 85 -6.33 -1.21 -2.97
N LEU A 86 -7.25 -0.26 -3.21
CA LEU A 86 -7.26 0.55 -4.43
C LEU A 86 -6.06 1.49 -4.52
N TYR A 87 -5.61 2.05 -3.40
CA TYR A 87 -4.52 3.02 -3.37
C TYR A 87 -3.17 2.41 -3.83
N PRO A 88 -2.69 1.28 -3.27
CA PRO A 88 -1.47 0.65 -3.78
C PRO A 88 -1.58 0.19 -5.24
N ILE A 89 -2.74 -0.30 -5.68
CA ILE A 89 -2.97 -0.66 -7.09
C ILE A 89 -2.83 0.56 -7.99
N TYR A 90 -3.47 1.67 -7.62
CA TYR A 90 -3.39 2.94 -8.34
C TYR A 90 -1.96 3.45 -8.40
N LEU A 91 -1.25 3.49 -7.27
CA LEU A 91 0.14 3.93 -7.20
C LEU A 91 1.04 3.07 -8.09
N TYR A 92 0.86 1.75 -8.07
CA TYR A 92 1.65 0.85 -8.89
C TYR A 92 1.38 1.05 -10.38
N ARG A 93 0.10 1.09 -10.77
CA ARG A 93 -0.29 1.33 -12.17
C ARG A 93 0.24 2.67 -12.68
N ARG A 94 0.19 3.71 -11.87
CA ARG A 94 0.71 5.04 -12.22
C ARG A 94 2.25 5.03 -12.36
N LYS A 95 2.96 4.30 -11.50
CA LYS A 95 4.43 4.25 -11.50
C LYS A 95 4.99 3.39 -12.64
N TYR A 96 4.36 2.25 -12.93
CA TYR A 96 4.90 1.24 -13.84
C TYR A 96 4.11 1.07 -15.16
N GLY A 97 2.99 1.77 -15.31
CA GLY A 97 2.15 1.71 -16.51
C GLY A 97 1.40 0.39 -16.71
N THR A 98 1.49 -0.52 -15.75
CA THR A 98 0.90 -1.86 -15.81
C THR A 98 0.49 -2.34 -14.43
N LEU A 99 -0.37 -3.36 -14.42
CA LEU A 99 -0.63 -4.21 -13.28
C LEU A 99 -0.04 -5.58 -13.58
N LYS A 100 1.25 -5.64 -13.89
CA LYS A 100 2.01 -6.90 -13.90
C LYS A 100 3.17 -6.79 -12.94
N TYR A 101 3.51 -7.89 -12.31
CA TYR A 101 4.71 -8.10 -11.49
C TYR A 101 5.21 -9.52 -11.82
N TRP A 102 6.43 -9.86 -11.42
CA TRP A 102 6.80 -11.28 -11.30
C TRP A 102 7.34 -11.56 -9.91
N LYS A 103 7.35 -12.84 -9.59
CA LYS A 103 7.90 -13.37 -8.35
C LYS A 103 9.22 -14.07 -8.68
N GLY A 104 10.26 -13.75 -7.93
CA GLY A 104 11.54 -14.46 -7.94
C GLY A 104 11.48 -15.77 -7.16
N VAL A 105 12.66 -16.29 -6.82
CA VAL A 105 12.81 -17.58 -6.12
C VAL A 105 12.35 -17.49 -4.66
N ALA A 106 12.51 -16.33 -4.02
CA ALA A 106 12.12 -16.15 -2.63
C ALA A 106 10.60 -15.90 -2.48
N ARG A 107 10.03 -16.34 -1.35
CA ARG A 107 8.59 -16.20 -1.06
C ARG A 107 8.08 -14.76 -1.11
N LEU A 108 8.95 -13.79 -0.81
CA LEU A 108 8.69 -12.34 -0.75
C LEU A 108 9.39 -11.53 -1.85
N ASP A 109 10.13 -12.16 -2.75
CA ASP A 109 10.87 -11.46 -3.81
C ASP A 109 9.95 -11.14 -4.99
N TYR A 110 8.98 -10.25 -4.75
CA TYR A 110 8.21 -9.66 -5.83
C TYR A 110 9.01 -8.53 -6.44
N ARG A 111 9.02 -8.44 -7.77
CA ARG A 111 9.75 -7.42 -8.51
C ARG A 111 8.87 -6.74 -9.54
N PRO A 112 9.10 -5.45 -9.83
CA PRO A 112 8.18 -4.67 -10.63
C PRO A 112 8.38 -4.87 -12.13
N VAL A 113 7.28 -5.06 -12.88
CA VAL A 113 7.27 -4.99 -14.35
C VAL A 113 6.92 -3.59 -14.78
N ALA A 114 7.71 -3.02 -15.69
CA ALA A 114 7.36 -1.77 -16.36
C ALA A 114 6.81 -2.04 -17.75
N ARG A 115 5.80 -1.26 -18.16
CA ARG A 115 5.29 -1.22 -19.53
C ARG A 115 5.83 0.02 -20.23
N CYS A 116 6.43 -0.15 -21.40
CA CYS A 116 6.85 0.96 -22.24
C CYS A 116 5.62 1.73 -22.76
N SER A 117 5.62 3.06 -22.60
CA SER A 117 4.54 3.93 -23.08
C SER A 117 4.44 4.00 -24.61
N ARG A 118 5.56 3.80 -25.33
CA ARG A 118 5.60 3.89 -26.79
C ARG A 118 5.20 2.59 -27.49
N CYS A 119 5.88 1.48 -27.20
CA CYS A 119 5.66 0.21 -27.90
C CYS A 119 4.83 -0.81 -27.09
N GLY A 120 4.46 -0.49 -25.84
CA GLY A 120 3.68 -1.40 -24.99
C GLY A 120 4.44 -2.63 -24.48
N HIS A 121 5.72 -2.78 -24.79
CA HIS A 121 6.55 -3.89 -24.34
C HIS A 121 6.64 -3.91 -22.81
N HIS A 122 6.50 -5.11 -22.22
CA HIS A 122 6.61 -5.32 -20.79
C HIS A 122 7.99 -5.88 -20.48
N GLN A 123 8.74 -5.23 -19.61
CA GLN A 123 10.06 -5.71 -19.23
C GLN A 123 10.24 -5.83 -17.74
N ARG A 124 11.15 -6.74 -17.38
CA ARG A 124 11.47 -7.05 -16.01
C ARG A 124 12.57 -6.12 -15.49
N LEU A 125 12.31 -5.43 -14.38
CA LEU A 125 13.27 -4.65 -13.61
C LEU A 125 13.91 -5.45 -12.46
N PRO A 126 15.21 -5.32 -12.21
CA PRO A 126 15.86 -6.00 -11.08
C PRO A 126 15.30 -5.59 -9.71
N GLY A 127 14.72 -4.39 -9.61
CA GLY A 127 14.06 -3.84 -8.42
C GLY A 127 13.40 -2.50 -8.74
N ALA A 128 12.83 -1.84 -7.73
CA ALA A 128 12.10 -0.59 -7.90
C ALA A 128 13.00 0.59 -8.31
N GLU A 129 14.23 0.60 -7.78
CA GLU A 129 15.30 1.52 -8.13
C GLU A 129 15.71 1.43 -9.61
N GLY A 130 15.61 0.23 -10.19
CA GLY A 130 15.93 -0.02 -11.59
C GLY A 130 15.02 0.70 -12.59
N LEU A 131 13.89 1.27 -12.15
CA LEU A 131 13.03 2.07 -13.04
C LEU A 131 13.69 3.40 -13.44
N VAL A 132 14.47 4.02 -12.54
CA VAL A 132 15.11 5.31 -12.79
C VAL A 132 16.25 5.11 -13.80
N GLY A 133 16.07 5.62 -15.01
CA GLY A 133 17.04 5.45 -16.09
C GLY A 133 16.88 4.18 -16.93
N ALA A 134 15.95 3.28 -16.59
CA ALA A 134 15.66 2.14 -17.44
C ALA A 134 15.10 2.57 -18.80
N ARG A 135 15.66 1.97 -19.84
CA ARG A 135 15.20 2.09 -21.22
C ARG A 135 14.52 0.80 -21.65
N CYS A 136 13.55 0.96 -22.55
CA CYS A 136 12.87 -0.15 -23.17
C CYS A 136 13.86 -0.98 -23.98
N GLN A 137 13.93 -2.28 -23.73
CA GLN A 137 14.85 -3.20 -24.46
C GLN A 137 14.56 -3.25 -25.97
N VAL A 138 13.31 -3.03 -26.38
CA VAL A 138 12.89 -3.08 -27.79
C VAL A 138 13.10 -1.76 -28.53
N CYS A 139 12.69 -0.62 -27.96
CA CYS A 139 12.65 0.66 -28.67
C CYS A 139 13.57 1.75 -28.09
N GLY A 140 14.34 1.45 -27.05
CA GLY A 140 15.31 2.36 -26.43
C GLY A 140 14.71 3.54 -25.66
N MET A 141 13.39 3.71 -25.66
CA MET A 141 12.70 4.81 -24.96
C MET A 141 12.80 4.67 -23.43
N PRO A 142 12.88 5.79 -22.68
CA PRO A 142 12.77 5.76 -21.22
C PRO A 142 11.45 5.13 -20.75
N LEU A 143 11.52 4.30 -19.71
CA LEU A 143 10.33 3.68 -19.09
C LEU A 143 9.72 4.52 -17.98
N ALA A 144 10.55 5.32 -17.31
CA ALA A 144 10.05 6.27 -16.34
C ALA A 144 9.27 7.36 -17.09
N PRO A 145 8.02 7.67 -16.69
CA PRO A 145 7.40 8.89 -17.17
C PRO A 145 8.28 10.07 -16.75
N ALA A 146 8.62 10.96 -17.70
CA ALA A 146 9.29 12.21 -17.40
C ALA A 146 8.47 12.90 -16.30
N ARG A 147 9.08 13.15 -15.15
CA ARG A 147 8.40 13.79 -14.02
C ARG A 147 8.20 15.26 -14.27
#